data_AF-A0A350IPP2-F1
#
_entry.id   AF-A0A350IPP2-F1
#
_cell.length_a   1.000
_cell.length_b   1.000
_cell.length_c   1.000
_cell.angle_alpha   90.00
_cell.angle_beta   90.00
_cell.angle_gamma   90.00
#
_symmetry.space_group_name_H-M   'P 1'
#
loop_
_entity.id
_entity.type
_entity.pdbx_description
1 polymer ?
#
loop_
_entity_poly.entity_id
_entity_poly.type
_entity_poly.pdbx_seq_one_letter_code
_entity_poly.pdbx_strand_id
1 'polypeptide(L)'
;LWSEGSNVYYLRSGAGLLACLFGELGGIYGSRGRKLPSFLYELDDRDFKVFWDKMVEGDGSIDHCGDREIYTTNSQHLAAGMSFLMSQHGLAHSILYRPDKDAYALREHPVGSERPGRVTKVYTHVTDDYVYDLEVEGAHTFVDGLGRVLLHNTDSLSTKADLKTGDKLGALKLEKKMEWAEFVAPKIYRGEGFELQKDGTFKPKRLTKAKGFSLGRGQEAWDKLDKIIAGDRIGVQRMTRMRELYRTMVDGQYTTAPFEMLVIKALTFEMLSKRFHYPDGETRPWSVDELRSGDRLPSGFDFEAEIRESFDTVTRSMLAAAV
;
A
#
# COMPACT_ATOMS: atom_id res chain seq x y z
N LEU A 1 34.78 7.02 40.77
CA LEU A 1 34.85 5.75 41.52
C LEU A 1 34.34 4.67 40.58
N TRP A 2 35.23 3.89 39.97
CA TRP A 2 34.88 2.85 39.00
C TRP A 2 35.30 1.51 39.59
N SER A 3 34.41 0.52 39.49
CA SER A 3 34.60 -0.81 40.07
C SER A 3 35.76 -1.54 39.42
N GLU A 4 36.76 -1.90 40.22
CA GLU A 4 37.75 -2.91 39.86
C GLU A 4 37.03 -4.21 39.49
N GLY A 5 37.25 -4.73 38.28
CA GLY A 5 36.75 -6.03 37.85
C GLY A 5 36.00 -6.10 36.51
N SER A 6 35.75 -4.98 35.82
CA SER A 6 35.20 -5.04 34.45
C SER A 6 36.32 -5.12 33.41
N ASN A 7 36.37 -6.22 32.65
CA ASN A 7 37.21 -6.37 31.45
C ASN A 7 36.67 -5.53 30.29
N VAL A 8 36.48 -4.23 30.50
CA VAL A 8 35.97 -3.29 29.49
C VAL A 8 37.09 -2.35 29.09
N TYR A 9 37.62 -2.57 27.89
CA TYR A 9 38.60 -1.71 27.27
C TYR A 9 37.89 -0.52 26.60
N TYR A 10 38.41 0.68 26.76
CA TYR A 10 37.82 1.89 26.18
C TYR A 10 38.88 2.76 25.52
N LEU A 11 38.55 3.32 24.35
CA LEU A 11 39.30 4.41 23.72
C LEU A 11 38.68 5.74 24.14
N ARG A 12 39.49 6.67 24.69
CA ARG A 12 39.04 8.01 25.06
C ARG A 12 39.77 9.05 24.22
N SER A 13 39.00 9.90 23.57
CA SER A 13 39.53 10.98 22.73
C SER A 13 40.20 12.10 23.54
N GLY A 14 39.78 12.36 24.78
CA GLY A 14 40.27 13.48 25.60
C GLY A 14 39.89 14.88 25.09
N ALA A 15 39.42 15.00 23.84
CA ALA A 15 39.02 16.26 23.22
C ALA A 15 37.54 16.57 23.50
N GLY A 16 37.28 17.68 24.21
CA GLY A 16 35.92 18.11 24.54
C GLY A 16 35.05 18.36 23.31
N LEU A 17 35.63 18.88 22.22
CA LEU A 17 34.91 19.13 20.97
C LEU A 17 34.30 17.86 20.36
N LEU A 18 35.04 16.74 20.40
CA LEU A 18 34.54 15.47 19.88
C LEU A 18 33.39 14.93 20.73
N ALA A 19 33.43 15.12 22.05
CA ALA A 19 32.31 14.77 22.92
C ALA A 19 31.05 15.59 22.60
N CYS A 20 31.19 16.89 22.36
CA CYS A 20 30.08 17.75 21.92
C CYS A 20 29.54 17.33 20.56
N LEU A 21 30.42 17.07 19.59
CA LEU A 21 30.04 16.66 18.24
C LEU A 21 29.27 15.33 18.22
N PHE A 22 29.84 14.27 18.82
CA PHE A 22 29.18 12.97 18.89
C PHE A 22 27.91 13.02 19.74
N GLY A 23 27.90 13.85 20.78
CA GLY A 23 26.71 14.10 21.58
C GLY A 23 25.56 14.69 20.76
N GLU A 24 25.83 15.75 20.01
CA GLU A 24 24.83 16.44 19.20
C GLU A 24 24.29 15.54 18.08
N LEU A 25 25.20 14.85 17.38
CA LEU A 25 24.88 14.03 16.23
C LEU A 25 24.24 12.68 16.62
N GLY A 26 24.85 11.98 17.58
CA GLY A 26 24.50 10.61 17.96
C GLY A 26 23.63 10.47 19.22
N GLY A 27 23.45 11.56 19.99
CA GLY A 27 22.68 11.59 21.23
C GLY A 27 23.54 11.53 22.51
N ILE A 28 23.14 12.30 23.54
CA ILE A 28 23.90 12.48 24.80
C ILE A 28 23.33 11.64 25.95
N TYR A 29 22.06 11.26 25.89
CA TYR A 29 21.30 10.70 27.03
C TYR A 29 21.43 9.17 27.17
N GLY A 30 22.66 8.66 27.14
CA GLY A 30 22.94 7.23 27.29
C GLY A 30 22.47 6.38 26.10
N SER A 31 22.49 5.05 26.26
CA SER A 31 22.26 4.10 25.17
C SER A 31 20.88 4.20 24.54
N ARG A 32 19.83 4.47 25.32
CA ARG A 32 18.45 4.64 24.84
C ARG A 32 18.23 5.91 24.03
N GLY A 33 19.02 6.96 24.28
CA GLY A 33 18.95 8.23 23.56
C GLY A 33 19.73 8.24 22.24
N ARG A 34 20.40 7.14 21.89
CA ARG A 34 21.22 7.06 20.66
C ARG A 34 20.33 7.19 19.42
N LYS A 35 20.82 7.91 18.42
CA LYS A 35 20.13 8.10 17.12
C LYS A 35 21.17 8.14 16.00
N LEU A 36 20.71 7.96 14.76
CA LEU A 36 21.54 8.22 13.60
C LEU A 36 21.57 9.73 13.30
N PRO A 37 22.75 10.30 13.05
CA PRO A 37 22.89 11.61 12.43
C PRO A 37 22.16 11.65 11.07
N SER A 38 21.47 12.75 10.76
CA SER A 38 20.62 12.84 9.56
C SER A 38 21.38 12.67 8.24
N PHE A 39 22.64 13.12 8.16
CA PHE A 39 23.45 13.00 6.95
C PHE A 39 23.73 11.54 6.56
N LEU A 40 23.57 10.58 7.49
CA LEU A 40 23.76 9.17 7.18
C LEU A 40 22.71 8.64 6.19
N TYR A 41 21.53 9.27 6.10
CA TYR A 41 20.49 8.88 5.14
C TYR A 41 20.77 9.34 3.70
N GLU A 42 21.86 10.08 3.50
CA GLU A 42 22.32 10.60 2.21
C GLU A 42 23.59 9.89 1.72
N LEU A 43 24.09 8.90 2.45
CA LEU A 43 25.28 8.15 2.05
C LEU A 43 25.04 7.38 0.75
N ASP A 44 26.11 7.22 -0.03
CA ASP A 44 26.12 6.26 -1.14
C ASP A 44 26.35 4.83 -0.61
N ASP A 45 26.19 3.83 -1.49
CA ASP A 45 26.33 2.42 -1.11
C ASP A 45 27.73 2.08 -0.56
N ARG A 46 28.78 2.79 -1.01
CA ARG A 46 30.16 2.54 -0.58
C ARG A 46 30.38 3.02 0.84
N ASP A 47 29.97 4.25 1.13
CA ASP A 47 30.12 4.86 2.44
C ASP A 47 29.17 4.22 3.46
N PHE A 48 27.95 3.87 3.02
CA PHE A 48 27.03 3.06 3.82
C PHE A 48 27.65 1.72 4.23
N LYS A 49 28.31 1.02 3.30
CA LYS A 49 28.96 -0.25 3.62
C LYS A 49 30.02 -0.06 4.72
N VAL A 50 30.88 0.94 4.60
CA VAL A 50 31.89 1.23 5.62
C VAL A 50 31.23 1.53 6.97
N PHE A 51 30.16 2.32 6.96
CA PHE A 51 29.40 2.63 8.17
C PHE A 51 28.79 1.38 8.80
N TRP A 52 28.09 0.55 8.02
CA TRP A 52 27.44 -0.68 8.48
C TRP A 52 28.44 -1.68 9.04
N ASP A 53 29.54 -1.95 8.32
CA ASP A 53 30.60 -2.87 8.77
C ASP A 53 31.14 -2.42 10.15
N LYS A 54 31.34 -1.12 10.36
CA LYS A 54 31.83 -0.59 11.64
C LYS A 54 30.80 -0.60 12.75
N MET A 55 29.52 -0.44 12.42
CA MET A 55 28.43 -0.61 13.38
C MET A 55 28.34 -2.05 13.87
N VAL A 56 28.47 -3.03 12.97
CA VAL A 56 28.46 -4.46 13.29
C VAL A 56 29.75 -4.88 14.02
N GLU A 57 30.92 -4.35 13.65
CA GLU A 57 32.16 -4.61 14.37
C GLU A 57 32.10 -4.15 15.84
N GLY A 58 31.43 -3.02 16.09
CA GLY A 58 31.32 -2.43 17.44
C GLY A 58 30.28 -3.10 18.33
N ASP A 59 29.02 -3.14 17.87
CA ASP A 59 27.84 -3.54 18.67
C ASP A 59 27.12 -4.76 18.05
N GLY A 60 27.68 -5.35 16.99
CA GLY A 60 27.11 -6.50 16.30
C GLY A 60 27.67 -7.84 16.77
N SER A 61 26.99 -8.90 16.35
CA SER A 61 27.40 -10.29 16.55
C SER A 61 27.10 -11.08 15.30
N ILE A 62 27.90 -12.09 15.02
CA ILE A 62 27.58 -13.07 13.99
C ILE A 62 26.69 -14.14 14.62
N ASP A 63 25.60 -14.51 13.96
CA ASP A 63 24.71 -15.60 14.43
C ASP A 63 25.49 -16.90 14.64
N HIS A 64 24.97 -17.83 15.45
CA HIS A 64 25.61 -19.10 15.79
C HIS A 64 25.91 -19.98 14.57
N CYS A 65 25.24 -19.75 13.44
CA CYS A 65 25.49 -20.43 12.17
C CYS A 65 26.56 -19.75 11.30
N GLY A 66 27.16 -18.63 11.74
CA GLY A 66 28.29 -17.97 11.05
C GLY A 66 27.92 -17.05 9.89
N ASP A 67 26.67 -17.07 9.42
CA ASP A 67 26.33 -16.49 8.11
C ASP A 67 25.60 -15.13 8.15
N ARG A 68 25.25 -14.60 9.33
CA ARG A 68 24.38 -13.42 9.42
C ARG A 68 24.82 -12.44 10.49
N GLU A 69 24.90 -11.18 10.11
CA GLU A 69 25.19 -10.07 11.00
C GLU A 69 23.94 -9.67 11.79
N ILE A 70 24.12 -9.53 13.10
CA ILE A 70 23.08 -9.13 14.04
C ILE A 70 23.53 -7.88 14.76
N TYR A 71 22.88 -6.76 14.49
CA TYR A 71 23.09 -5.52 15.23
C TYR A 71 22.09 -5.41 16.39
N THR A 72 22.57 -5.09 17.60
CA THR A 72 21.73 -4.96 18.79
C THR A 72 21.73 -3.53 19.33
N THR A 73 20.56 -3.00 19.65
CA THR A 73 20.43 -1.71 20.34
C THR A 73 19.22 -1.68 21.26
N ASN A 74 19.27 -0.91 22.34
CA ASN A 74 18.12 -0.64 23.20
C ASN A 74 17.43 0.71 22.85
N SER A 75 17.96 1.47 21.89
CA SER A 75 17.30 2.67 21.37
C SER A 75 16.34 2.30 20.24
N GLN A 76 15.06 2.60 20.45
CA GLN A 76 14.05 2.45 19.41
C GLN A 76 14.33 3.37 18.21
N HIS A 77 14.80 4.59 18.46
CA HIS A 77 15.14 5.55 17.40
C HIS A 77 16.30 5.02 16.54
N LEU A 78 17.35 4.50 17.17
CA LEU A 78 18.47 3.90 16.45
C LEU A 78 18.04 2.66 15.67
N ALA A 79 17.21 1.79 16.26
CA ALA A 79 16.68 0.61 15.57
C ALA A 79 15.84 0.99 14.33
N ALA A 80 14.98 2.01 14.44
CA ALA A 80 14.18 2.51 13.33
C ALA A 80 15.05 3.13 12.23
N GLY A 81 16.03 3.97 12.61
CA GLY A 81 16.95 4.61 11.68
C GLY A 81 17.81 3.61 10.92
N MET A 82 18.38 2.62 11.63
CA MET A 82 19.15 1.54 10.98
C MET A 82 18.28 0.71 10.03
N SER A 83 17.06 0.37 10.44
CA SER A 83 16.12 -0.35 9.57
C SER A 83 15.81 0.42 8.29
N PHE A 84 15.57 1.73 8.41
CA PHE A 84 15.33 2.59 7.26
C PHE A 84 16.54 2.63 6.34
N LEU A 85 17.73 2.90 6.89
CA LEU A 85 18.97 3.00 6.14
C LEU A 85 19.33 1.70 5.41
N MET A 86 19.30 0.55 6.11
CA MET A 86 19.52 -0.77 5.50
C MET A 86 18.62 -0.99 4.28
N SER A 87 17.37 -0.54 4.35
CA SER A 87 16.43 -0.71 3.26
C SER A 87 16.65 0.21 2.07
N GLN A 88 17.12 1.44 2.31
CA GLN A 88 17.49 2.37 1.24
C GLN A 88 18.61 1.75 0.37
N HIS A 89 19.50 0.99 0.99
CA HIS A 89 20.60 0.28 0.35
C HIS A 89 20.27 -1.18 -0.02
N GLY A 90 18.99 -1.57 -0.05
CA GLY A 90 18.55 -2.88 -0.54
C GLY A 90 18.86 -4.07 0.37
N LEU A 91 19.26 -3.86 1.62
CA LEU A 91 19.51 -4.94 2.58
C LEU A 91 18.20 -5.40 3.23
N ALA A 92 17.79 -6.63 2.91
CA ALA A 92 16.66 -7.28 3.57
C ALA A 92 17.01 -7.64 5.01
N HIS A 93 16.16 -7.26 5.95
CA HIS A 93 16.41 -7.46 7.38
C HIS A 93 15.12 -7.58 8.17
N SER A 94 15.23 -8.12 9.38
CA SER A 94 14.14 -8.30 10.33
C SER A 94 14.46 -7.62 11.65
N ILE A 95 13.45 -7.11 12.34
CA ILE A 95 13.59 -6.51 13.66
C ILE A 95 12.89 -7.43 14.67
N LEU A 96 13.64 -7.86 15.68
CA LEU A 96 13.11 -8.63 16.80
C LEU A 96 13.30 -7.83 18.09
N TYR A 97 12.20 -7.51 18.77
CA TYR A 97 12.27 -7.02 20.14
C TYR A 97 12.46 -8.20 21.11
N ARG A 98 13.45 -8.10 21.99
CA ARG A 98 13.80 -9.09 23.02
C ARG A 98 13.44 -8.54 24.40
N PRO A 99 12.27 -8.87 24.97
CA PRO A 99 11.80 -8.31 26.24
C PRO A 99 12.73 -8.62 27.41
N ASP A 100 13.37 -9.79 27.39
CA ASP A 100 14.34 -10.25 28.40
C ASP A 100 15.61 -9.37 28.45
N LYS A 101 15.98 -8.77 27.31
CA LYS A 101 17.16 -7.90 27.18
C LYS A 101 16.80 -6.43 27.05
N ASP A 102 15.51 -6.10 27.00
CA ASP A 102 14.99 -4.76 26.71
C ASP A 102 15.69 -4.11 25.48
N ALA A 103 15.84 -4.90 24.42
CA ALA A 103 16.65 -4.53 23.26
C ALA A 103 16.08 -5.07 21.94
N TYR A 104 16.32 -4.32 20.88
CA TYR A 104 16.03 -4.66 19.49
C TYR A 104 17.23 -5.39 18.87
N ALA A 105 16.96 -6.41 18.08
CA ALA A 105 17.94 -7.09 17.25
C ALA A 105 17.54 -6.93 15.78
N LEU A 106 18.41 -6.31 15.00
CA LEU A 106 18.30 -6.22 13.56
C LEU A 106 19.09 -7.36 12.96
N ARG A 107 18.45 -8.21 12.16
CA ARG A 107 19.08 -9.37 11.52
C ARG A 107 18.94 -9.27 10.03
N GLU A 108 20.07 -9.19 9.35
CA GLU A 108 20.12 -9.31 7.90
C GLU A 108 19.69 -10.72 7.47
N HIS A 109 19.04 -10.81 6.32
CA HIS A 109 18.74 -12.07 5.68
C HIS A 109 18.76 -11.91 4.15
N PRO A 110 18.98 -13.00 3.39
CA PRO A 110 18.93 -12.95 1.94
C PRO A 110 17.58 -12.43 1.44
N VAL A 111 17.61 -11.56 0.43
CA VAL A 111 16.40 -11.08 -0.25
C VAL A 111 15.56 -12.27 -0.72
N GLY A 112 14.25 -12.23 -0.49
CA GLY A 112 13.34 -13.32 -0.87
C GLY A 112 13.26 -14.49 0.12
N SER A 113 14.05 -14.48 1.20
CA SER A 113 13.96 -15.49 2.28
C SER A 113 12.86 -15.21 3.32
N GLU A 114 11.98 -14.25 3.06
CA GLU A 114 10.84 -13.93 3.92
C GLU A 114 9.93 -15.15 4.08
N ARG A 115 9.64 -15.53 5.33
CA ARG A 115 8.69 -16.61 5.60
C ARG A 115 7.27 -16.13 5.29
N PRO A 116 6.45 -16.88 4.53
CA PRO A 116 5.10 -16.48 4.13
C PRO A 116 4.08 -16.43 5.29
N GLY A 117 4.47 -16.81 6.51
CA GLY A 117 3.62 -16.75 7.71
C GLY A 117 3.91 -15.52 8.55
N ARG A 118 3.21 -14.41 8.27
CA ARG A 118 3.17 -13.26 9.19
C ARG A 118 2.08 -13.50 10.23
N VAL A 119 2.47 -13.71 11.49
CA VAL A 119 1.53 -13.74 12.62
C VAL A 119 1.52 -12.35 13.23
N THR A 120 0.49 -11.56 12.93
CA THR A 120 0.27 -10.27 13.58
C THR A 120 -0.32 -10.51 14.96
N LYS A 121 0.41 -10.12 16.01
CA LYS A 121 -0.14 -10.08 17.37
C LYS A 121 -0.93 -8.79 17.52
N VAL A 122 -2.19 -8.90 17.91
CA VAL A 122 -3.08 -7.76 18.12
C VAL A 122 -3.38 -7.63 19.60
N TYR A 123 -3.23 -6.42 20.13
CA TYR A 123 -3.55 -6.07 21.51
C TYR A 123 -4.54 -4.92 21.51
N THR A 124 -5.56 -4.98 22.36
CA THR A 124 -6.56 -3.91 22.50
C THR A 124 -6.19 -3.04 23.68
N HIS A 125 -6.01 -1.74 23.43
CA HIS A 125 -5.79 -0.72 24.44
C HIS A 125 -6.83 0.38 24.26
N VAL A 126 -7.52 0.75 25.34
CA VAL A 126 -8.41 1.91 25.37
C VAL A 126 -7.60 3.08 25.91
N THR A 127 -7.56 4.19 25.17
CA THR A 127 -6.91 5.42 25.61
C THR A 127 -7.81 6.62 25.32
N ASP A 128 -7.72 7.64 26.17
CA ASP A 128 -8.30 8.97 25.96
C ASP A 128 -7.26 9.98 25.42
N ASP A 129 -6.05 9.51 25.08
CA ASP A 129 -4.96 10.33 24.54
C ASP A 129 -5.22 10.78 23.09
N TYR A 130 -4.42 11.75 22.63
CA TYR A 130 -4.43 12.16 21.24
C TYR A 130 -3.95 11.04 20.32
N VAL A 131 -4.73 10.77 19.27
CA VAL A 131 -4.31 9.99 18.11
C VAL A 131 -4.09 10.92 16.92
N TYR A 132 -3.17 10.55 16.03
CA TYR A 132 -2.76 11.37 14.90
C TYR A 132 -2.99 10.62 13.59
N ASP A 133 -3.23 11.36 12.50
CA ASP A 133 -3.41 10.83 11.16
C ASP A 133 -2.82 11.79 10.11
N LEU A 134 -2.53 11.27 8.91
CA LEU A 134 -1.89 12.00 7.82
C LEU A 134 -2.68 11.82 6.50
N GLU A 135 -3.04 12.93 5.85
CA GLU A 135 -3.50 12.90 4.46
C GLU A 135 -2.31 13.02 3.51
N VAL A 136 -2.10 12.00 2.67
CA VAL A 136 -1.01 11.97 1.68
C VAL A 136 -1.60 12.03 0.28
N GLU A 137 -1.27 13.08 -0.47
CA GLU A 137 -1.75 13.28 -1.83
C GLU A 137 -1.38 12.10 -2.76
N GLY A 138 -2.37 11.59 -3.48
CA GLY A 138 -2.21 10.54 -4.51
C GLY A 138 -2.08 9.12 -3.97
N ALA A 139 -1.24 8.89 -2.96
CA ALA A 139 -0.98 7.57 -2.41
C ALA A 139 -2.01 7.13 -1.35
N HIS A 140 -2.59 8.08 -0.60
CA HIS A 140 -3.48 7.83 0.55
C HIS A 140 -2.94 6.80 1.56
N THR A 141 -1.62 6.62 1.56
CA THR A 141 -0.89 5.67 2.40
C THR A 141 0.42 6.33 2.83
N PHE A 142 0.88 5.99 4.03
CA PHE A 142 2.15 6.44 4.58
C PHE A 142 2.82 5.31 5.34
N VAL A 143 4.10 5.50 5.66
CA VAL A 143 4.90 4.51 6.38
C VAL A 143 5.09 5.00 7.80
N ASP A 144 4.79 4.14 8.78
CA ASP A 144 4.97 4.44 10.20
C ASP A 144 5.35 3.17 10.98
N GLY A 145 5.71 3.35 12.25
CA GLY A 145 6.08 2.31 13.17
C GLY A 145 7.50 1.76 12.92
N LEU A 146 7.96 0.99 13.91
CA LEU A 146 9.24 0.31 13.81
C LEU A 146 9.19 -0.77 12.71
N GLY A 147 10.06 -0.66 11.72
CA GLY A 147 10.11 -1.61 10.59
C GLY A 147 9.27 -1.20 9.37
N ARG A 148 8.83 0.07 9.30
CA ARG A 148 8.23 0.67 8.10
C ARG A 148 6.92 0.01 7.67
N VAL A 149 5.93 0.00 8.57
CA VAL A 149 4.60 -0.53 8.26
C VAL A 149 3.87 0.44 7.34
N LEU A 150 3.39 -0.06 6.20
CA LEU A 150 2.55 0.72 5.29
C LEU A 150 1.12 0.80 5.86
N LEU A 151 0.68 2.01 6.18
CA LEU A 151 -0.64 2.33 6.73
C LEU A 151 -1.49 3.07 5.69
N HIS A 152 -2.80 2.89 5.77
CA HIS A 152 -3.78 3.68 5.01
C HIS A 152 -4.31 4.82 5.89
N ASN A 153 -4.58 5.98 5.29
CA ASN A 153 -5.07 7.18 5.97
C ASN A 153 -6.51 7.09 6.51
N THR A 154 -7.26 6.02 6.23
CA THR A 154 -8.63 5.75 6.75
C THR A 154 -9.08 4.35 6.37
N ASP A 155 -9.38 3.46 7.32
CA ASP A 155 -9.96 2.15 6.99
C ASP A 155 -11.48 2.14 7.25
N SER A 156 -12.28 1.72 6.27
CA SER A 156 -13.74 1.63 6.37
C SER A 156 -14.15 0.18 6.59
N LEU A 157 -14.79 -0.11 7.73
CA LEU A 157 -15.26 -1.45 8.07
C LEU A 157 -16.75 -1.62 7.72
N SER A 158 -17.13 -2.73 7.09
CA SER A 158 -18.53 -3.18 6.95
C SER A 158 -18.72 -4.47 7.74
N THR A 159 -19.66 -4.50 8.69
CA THR A 159 -19.89 -5.66 9.57
C THR A 159 -21.37 -5.80 9.94
N LYS A 160 -21.77 -7.02 10.32
CA LYS A 160 -23.09 -7.31 10.91
C LYS A 160 -23.11 -7.09 12.43
N ALA A 161 -21.95 -6.99 13.06
CA ALA A 161 -21.86 -6.78 14.51
C ALA A 161 -22.31 -5.36 14.85
N ASP A 162 -23.07 -5.23 15.95
CA ASP A 162 -23.40 -3.92 16.50
C ASP A 162 -22.18 -3.41 17.28
N LEU A 163 -21.40 -2.57 16.62
CA LEU A 163 -20.19 -1.98 17.19
C LEU A 163 -20.50 -0.60 17.77
N LYS A 164 -19.89 -0.29 18.91
CA LYS A 164 -20.01 1.03 19.52
C LYS A 164 -19.43 2.08 18.56
N THR A 165 -20.25 3.07 18.22
CA THR A 165 -19.91 4.16 17.31
C THR A 165 -19.86 5.50 18.04
N GLY A 166 -19.20 6.50 17.45
CA GLY A 166 -19.13 7.84 18.01
C GLY A 166 -18.41 8.82 17.10
N ASP A 167 -18.50 10.11 17.43
CA ASP A 167 -17.90 11.20 16.65
C ASP A 167 -16.53 11.66 17.18
N LYS A 168 -16.04 11.02 18.25
CA LYS A 168 -14.71 11.28 18.79
C LYS A 168 -13.64 10.62 17.92
N LEU A 169 -12.46 11.23 17.92
CA LEU A 169 -11.30 10.69 17.25
C LEU A 169 -10.97 9.28 17.76
N GLY A 170 -10.73 8.32 16.85
CA GLY A 170 -10.52 6.90 17.17
C GLY A 170 -11.80 6.08 17.37
N ALA A 171 -12.98 6.71 17.43
CA ALA A 171 -14.25 5.98 17.44
C ALA A 171 -14.63 5.51 16.03
N LEU A 172 -15.35 4.38 15.96
CA LEU A 172 -15.96 3.95 14.71
C LEU A 172 -17.07 4.93 14.34
N LYS A 173 -16.96 5.55 13.16
CA LYS A 173 -18.00 6.43 12.65
C LYS A 173 -19.08 5.61 11.94
N LEU A 174 -20.32 5.73 12.41
CA LEU A 174 -21.45 5.14 11.70
C LEU A 174 -21.84 6.00 10.52
N GLU A 175 -21.64 5.51 9.30
CA GLU A 175 -22.08 6.23 8.09
C GLU A 175 -23.38 5.65 7.52
N LYS A 176 -23.51 4.32 7.51
CA LYS A 176 -24.60 3.62 6.82
C LYS A 176 -25.06 2.40 7.61
N LYS A 177 -26.37 2.16 7.59
CA LYS A 177 -27.00 0.91 8.03
C LYS A 177 -27.60 0.24 6.80
N MET A 178 -27.08 -0.92 6.42
CA MET A 178 -27.58 -1.66 5.26
C MET A 178 -28.65 -2.65 5.73
N GLU A 179 -29.81 -2.64 5.10
CA GLU A 179 -30.82 -3.69 5.28
C GLU A 179 -30.37 -4.98 4.60
N TRP A 180 -29.83 -4.82 3.39
CA TRP A 180 -29.20 -5.90 2.66
C TRP A 180 -28.05 -5.37 1.80
N ALA A 181 -27.09 -6.24 1.54
CA ALA A 181 -26.03 -5.97 0.60
C ALA A 181 -25.61 -7.27 -0.09
N GLU A 182 -25.30 -7.17 -1.37
CA GLU A 182 -24.75 -8.23 -2.18
C GLU A 182 -23.31 -7.86 -2.54
N PHE A 183 -22.38 -8.72 -2.11
CA PHE A 183 -20.99 -8.63 -2.49
C PHE A 183 -20.74 -9.55 -3.68
N VAL A 184 -20.36 -8.97 -4.81
CA VAL A 184 -20.06 -9.73 -6.04
C VAL A 184 -18.56 -9.98 -6.15
N ALA A 185 -17.76 -8.92 -6.02
CA ALA A 185 -16.31 -8.96 -6.12
C ALA A 185 -15.70 -7.73 -5.41
N PRO A 186 -14.37 -7.69 -5.17
CA PRO A 186 -13.72 -6.51 -4.61
C PRO A 186 -14.08 -5.23 -5.39
N LYS A 187 -14.69 -4.26 -4.71
CA LYS A 187 -15.17 -2.98 -5.28
C LYS A 187 -16.32 -3.12 -6.30
N ILE A 188 -17.01 -4.26 -6.29
CA ILE A 188 -18.26 -4.53 -7.00
C ILE A 188 -19.29 -5.08 -6.01
N TYR A 189 -20.23 -4.23 -5.62
CA TYR A 189 -21.25 -4.55 -4.63
C TYR A 189 -22.46 -3.64 -4.79
N ARG A 190 -23.61 -4.11 -4.31
CA ARG A 190 -24.83 -3.30 -4.21
C ARG A 190 -25.55 -3.55 -2.90
N GLY A 191 -26.50 -2.70 -2.57
CA GLY A 191 -27.38 -2.90 -1.43
C GLY A 191 -28.31 -1.73 -1.22
N GLU A 192 -29.18 -1.88 -0.24
CA GLU A 192 -30.10 -0.84 0.20
C GLU A 192 -30.07 -0.73 1.71
N GLY A 193 -30.42 0.45 2.18
CA GLY A 193 -30.58 0.73 3.59
C GLY A 193 -30.65 2.22 3.79
N PHE A 194 -29.91 2.71 4.78
CA PHE A 194 -30.00 4.09 5.24
C PHE A 194 -28.63 4.71 5.44
N GLU A 195 -28.50 5.97 5.02
CA GLU A 195 -27.31 6.79 5.22
C GLU A 195 -27.60 7.83 6.30
N LEU A 196 -26.73 7.88 7.31
CA LEU A 196 -26.81 8.85 8.39
C LEU A 196 -26.48 10.25 7.85
N GLN A 197 -27.39 11.18 8.05
CA GLN A 197 -27.23 12.58 7.69
C GLN A 197 -26.60 13.38 8.83
N LYS A 198 -26.09 14.57 8.53
CA LYS A 198 -25.47 15.46 9.53
C LYS A 198 -26.43 15.90 10.65
N ASP A 199 -27.73 15.87 10.39
CA ASP A 199 -28.79 16.19 11.35
C ASP A 199 -29.19 15.00 12.24
N GLY A 200 -28.50 13.87 12.13
CA GLY A 200 -28.79 12.64 12.86
C GLY A 200 -29.93 11.80 12.27
N THR A 201 -30.56 12.25 11.18
CA THR A 201 -31.63 11.50 10.51
C THR A 201 -31.06 10.44 9.57
N PHE A 202 -31.80 9.35 9.40
CA PHE A 202 -31.48 8.31 8.44
C PHE A 202 -32.30 8.50 7.17
N LYS A 203 -31.62 8.61 6.02
CA LYS A 203 -32.29 8.69 4.71
C LYS A 203 -32.09 7.40 3.92
N PRO A 204 -33.14 6.88 3.26
CA PRO A 204 -33.01 5.74 2.37
C PRO A 204 -31.92 5.96 1.34
N LYS A 205 -31.03 4.98 1.20
CA LYS A 205 -29.89 5.03 0.30
C LYS A 205 -29.75 3.70 -0.43
N ARG A 206 -29.79 3.78 -1.75
CA ARG A 206 -29.32 2.72 -2.64
C ARG A 206 -27.81 2.87 -2.83
N LEU A 207 -27.09 1.80 -2.54
CA LEU A 207 -25.65 1.70 -2.71
C LEU A 207 -25.38 0.85 -3.94
N THR A 208 -24.60 1.39 -4.87
CA THR A 208 -24.13 0.64 -6.03
C THR A 208 -22.68 1.03 -6.27
N LYS A 209 -21.81 0.05 -6.36
CA LYS A 209 -20.39 0.24 -6.68
C LYS A 209 -19.97 -0.79 -7.71
N ALA A 210 -19.38 -0.35 -8.80
CA ALA A 210 -18.62 -1.20 -9.71
C ALA A 210 -17.42 -0.42 -10.21
N LYS A 211 -16.29 -0.52 -9.49
CA LYS A 211 -15.09 0.23 -9.85
C LYS A 211 -14.62 -0.18 -11.25
N GLY A 212 -14.46 0.82 -12.13
CA GLY A 212 -14.05 0.61 -13.51
C GLY A 212 -15.23 0.65 -14.49
N PHE A 213 -16.47 0.59 -14.03
CA PHE A 213 -17.66 0.73 -14.88
C PHE A 213 -18.34 2.08 -14.64
N SER A 214 -19.01 2.60 -15.66
CA SER A 214 -19.90 3.77 -15.52
C SER A 214 -21.33 3.26 -15.35
N LEU A 215 -21.90 3.48 -14.18
CA LEU A 215 -23.23 2.94 -13.85
C LEU A 215 -24.36 3.95 -14.06
N GLY A 216 -24.10 5.26 -14.12
CA GLY A 216 -25.17 6.26 -14.10
C GLY A 216 -25.74 6.44 -12.68
N ARG A 217 -27.02 6.80 -12.55
CA ARG A 217 -27.67 7.08 -11.26
C ARG A 217 -29.00 6.33 -11.12
N GLY A 218 -29.38 6.00 -9.89
CA GLY A 218 -30.69 5.42 -9.59
C GLY A 218 -30.87 4.02 -10.19
N GLN A 219 -32.01 3.77 -10.83
CA GLN A 219 -32.38 2.46 -11.38
C GLN A 219 -31.45 2.01 -12.52
N GLU A 220 -31.05 2.95 -13.39
CA GLU A 220 -30.11 2.68 -14.48
C GLU A 220 -28.79 2.06 -13.98
N ALA A 221 -28.35 2.46 -12.78
CA ALA A 221 -27.13 1.94 -12.16
C ALA A 221 -27.25 0.47 -11.76
N TRP A 222 -28.45 0.02 -11.41
CA TRP A 222 -28.73 -1.35 -11.05
C TRP A 222 -28.87 -2.23 -12.27
N ASP A 223 -29.62 -1.76 -13.27
CA ASP A 223 -29.83 -2.51 -14.51
C ASP A 223 -28.49 -2.72 -15.24
N LYS A 224 -27.61 -1.70 -15.25
CA LYS A 224 -26.24 -1.85 -15.75
C LYS A 224 -25.40 -2.79 -14.89
N LEU A 225 -25.55 -2.75 -13.57
CA LEU A 225 -24.82 -3.66 -12.69
C LEU A 225 -25.24 -5.11 -12.92
N ASP A 226 -26.52 -5.39 -13.13
CA ASP A 226 -27.02 -6.73 -13.46
C ASP A 226 -26.38 -7.27 -14.74
N LYS A 227 -26.28 -6.42 -15.79
CA LYS A 227 -25.55 -6.75 -17.02
C LYS A 227 -24.07 -7.07 -16.75
N ILE A 228 -23.39 -6.28 -15.89
CA ILE A 228 -22.00 -6.54 -15.50
C ILE A 228 -21.87 -7.90 -14.81
N ILE A 229 -22.75 -8.19 -13.85
CA ILE A 229 -22.74 -9.43 -13.06
C ILE A 229 -23.02 -10.64 -13.97
N ALA A 230 -23.92 -10.49 -14.94
CA ALA A 230 -24.20 -11.51 -15.95
C ALA A 230 -23.02 -11.80 -16.88
N GLY A 231 -22.00 -10.93 -16.90
CA GLY A 231 -20.82 -11.06 -17.76
C GLY A 231 -20.94 -10.34 -19.09
N ASP A 232 -21.93 -9.46 -19.25
CA ASP A 232 -22.15 -8.72 -20.49
C ASP A 232 -21.02 -7.71 -20.73
N ARG A 233 -20.77 -7.44 -22.01
CA ARG A 233 -19.84 -6.38 -22.44
C ARG A 233 -20.52 -5.02 -22.35
N ILE A 234 -19.98 -4.15 -21.50
CA ILE A 234 -20.44 -2.78 -21.33
C ILE A 234 -19.46 -1.80 -21.96
N GLY A 235 -19.95 -0.99 -22.88
CA GLY A 235 -19.23 0.15 -23.39
C GLY A 235 -19.22 1.30 -22.38
N VAL A 236 -18.02 1.79 -22.06
CA VAL A 236 -17.80 2.97 -21.22
C VAL A 236 -17.16 4.07 -22.05
N GLN A 237 -17.92 5.12 -22.34
CA GLN A 237 -17.41 6.33 -22.95
C GLN A 237 -16.60 7.12 -21.92
N ARG A 238 -15.40 7.54 -22.30
CA ARG A 238 -14.51 8.36 -21.46
C ARG A 238 -13.56 9.15 -22.34
N MET A 239 -13.00 10.23 -21.79
CA MET A 239 -11.85 10.88 -22.41
C MET A 239 -10.64 9.94 -22.45
N THR A 240 -9.87 10.00 -23.54
CA THR A 240 -8.56 9.37 -23.64
C THR A 240 -7.65 9.83 -22.51
N ARG A 241 -6.92 8.90 -21.87
CA ARG A 241 -5.92 9.28 -20.87
C ARG A 241 -4.69 9.85 -21.57
N MET A 242 -3.98 10.77 -20.90
CA MET A 242 -2.70 11.32 -21.38
C MET A 242 -1.75 10.24 -21.94
N ARG A 243 -1.54 9.13 -21.21
CA ARG A 243 -0.68 8.02 -21.68
C ARG A 243 -1.18 7.32 -22.94
N GLU A 244 -2.50 7.25 -23.14
CA GLU A 244 -3.10 6.65 -24.33
C GLU A 244 -2.94 7.59 -25.52
N LEU A 245 -3.18 8.88 -25.28
CA LEU A 245 -3.05 9.95 -26.25
C LEU A 245 -1.63 10.04 -26.85
N TYR A 246 -0.57 9.94 -26.04
CA TYR A 246 0.81 9.87 -26.55
C TYR A 246 1.18 8.59 -27.32
N ARG A 247 0.31 7.56 -27.31
CA ARG A 247 0.51 6.31 -28.05
C ARG A 247 -0.37 6.19 -29.28
N THR A 248 -1.40 7.00 -29.38
CA THR A 248 -2.34 6.96 -30.50
C THR A 248 -1.79 7.78 -31.66
N MET A 249 -1.56 7.11 -32.79
CA MET A 249 -1.36 7.79 -34.06
C MET A 249 -2.69 7.83 -34.82
N VAL A 250 -3.11 9.02 -35.22
CA VAL A 250 -4.23 9.24 -36.13
C VAL A 250 -3.62 9.72 -37.44
N ASP A 251 -3.87 9.00 -38.54
CA ASP A 251 -3.31 9.29 -39.87
C ASP A 251 -1.77 9.41 -39.90
N GLY A 252 -1.09 8.60 -39.07
CA GLY A 252 0.38 8.58 -38.99
C GLY A 252 0.99 9.75 -38.20
N GLN A 253 0.17 10.61 -37.57
CA GLN A 253 0.64 11.66 -36.68
C GLN A 253 0.19 11.40 -35.24
N TYR A 254 1.07 11.71 -34.28
CA TYR A 254 0.70 11.68 -32.87
C TYR A 254 -0.33 12.77 -32.60
N THR A 255 -1.51 12.36 -32.15
CA THR A 255 -2.52 13.31 -31.70
C THR A 255 -2.28 13.67 -30.24
N THR A 256 -2.17 14.95 -29.94
CA THR A 256 -2.12 15.46 -28.56
C THR A 256 -3.44 16.05 -28.10
N ALA A 257 -4.45 16.08 -28.97
CA ALA A 257 -5.76 16.60 -28.64
C ALA A 257 -6.58 15.53 -27.91
N PRO A 258 -7.14 15.84 -26.72
CA PRO A 258 -7.97 14.89 -25.99
C PRO A 258 -9.26 14.64 -26.78
N PHE A 259 -9.62 13.37 -26.95
CA PHE A 259 -10.87 12.96 -27.61
C PHE A 259 -11.61 11.94 -26.75
N GLU A 260 -12.90 11.79 -27.01
CA GLU A 260 -13.70 10.74 -26.38
C GLU A 260 -13.39 9.40 -27.02
N MET A 261 -13.24 8.37 -26.19
CA MET A 261 -13.07 7.00 -26.64
C MET A 261 -14.07 6.11 -25.93
N LEU A 262 -14.51 5.08 -26.64
CA LEU A 262 -15.31 4.02 -26.10
C LEU A 262 -14.41 2.85 -25.67
N VAL A 263 -14.52 2.44 -24.41
CA VAL A 263 -13.81 1.27 -23.89
C VAL A 263 -14.82 0.20 -23.51
N ILE A 264 -14.71 -0.96 -24.15
CA ILE A 264 -15.52 -2.13 -23.83
C ILE A 264 -14.93 -2.82 -22.60
N LYS A 265 -15.77 -3.11 -21.61
CA LYS A 265 -15.40 -3.78 -20.36
C LYS A 265 -16.38 -4.89 -20.07
N ALA A 266 -15.88 -5.98 -19.49
CA ALA A 266 -16.71 -7.05 -18.95
C ALA A 266 -16.13 -7.47 -17.60
N LEU A 267 -16.98 -7.97 -16.71
CA LEU A 267 -16.50 -8.59 -15.48
C LEU A 267 -16.06 -10.01 -15.81
N THR A 268 -14.76 -10.27 -15.69
CA THR A 268 -14.20 -11.61 -15.73
C THR A 268 -14.06 -12.10 -14.29
N PHE A 269 -14.76 -13.16 -13.92
CA PHE A 269 -14.66 -13.75 -12.57
C PHE A 269 -13.31 -14.43 -12.29
N GLU A 270 -12.44 -14.52 -13.31
CA GLU A 270 -11.04 -14.92 -13.15
C GLU A 270 -10.22 -13.72 -12.66
N MET A 271 -9.81 -13.76 -11.39
CA MET A 271 -8.85 -12.81 -10.84
C MET A 271 -7.45 -13.15 -11.37
N LEU A 272 -7.11 -12.61 -12.54
CA LEU A 272 -5.73 -12.63 -13.01
C LEU A 272 -4.90 -11.63 -12.21
N SER A 273 -3.74 -12.09 -11.73
CA SER A 273 -2.71 -11.20 -11.17
C SER A 273 -2.37 -10.11 -12.20
N LYS A 274 -1.92 -8.93 -11.75
CA LYS A 274 -1.56 -7.84 -12.68
C LYS A 274 -0.41 -8.22 -13.63
N ARG A 275 0.39 -9.21 -13.26
CA ARG A 275 1.53 -9.74 -14.02
C ARG A 275 1.44 -11.25 -14.03
N PHE A 276 1.95 -11.88 -15.08
CA PHE A 276 2.22 -13.31 -15.08
C PHE A 276 3.37 -13.57 -14.10
N HIS A 277 3.19 -14.54 -13.21
CA HIS A 277 4.22 -14.98 -12.27
C HIS A 277 4.77 -16.32 -12.75
N TYR A 278 6.07 -16.39 -12.93
CA TYR A 278 6.77 -17.64 -13.20
C TYR A 278 7.00 -18.43 -11.90
N PRO A 279 7.17 -19.77 -11.96
CA PRO A 279 7.47 -20.58 -10.79
C PRO A 279 8.78 -20.21 -10.07
N ASP A 280 9.71 -19.56 -10.77
CA ASP A 280 10.98 -19.06 -10.24
C ASP A 280 10.86 -17.70 -9.52
N GLY A 281 9.66 -17.10 -9.50
CA GLY A 281 9.39 -15.82 -8.86
C GLY A 281 9.55 -14.60 -9.78
N GLU A 282 10.03 -14.77 -11.01
CA GLU A 282 10.07 -13.68 -11.99
C GLU A 282 8.66 -13.27 -12.44
N THR A 283 8.53 -12.03 -12.94
CA THR A 283 7.24 -11.52 -13.40
C THR A 283 7.33 -10.80 -14.74
N ARG A 284 6.32 -10.98 -15.59
CA ARG A 284 6.18 -10.24 -16.85
C ARG A 284 4.76 -9.72 -17.08
N PRO A 285 4.56 -8.75 -17.97
CA PRO A 285 3.23 -8.43 -18.46
C PRO A 285 2.58 -9.65 -19.13
N TRP A 286 1.27 -9.80 -18.96
CA TRP A 286 0.48 -10.74 -19.76
C TRP A 286 0.50 -10.33 -21.23
N SER A 287 0.57 -11.30 -22.13
CA SER A 287 0.29 -11.05 -23.55
C SER A 287 -1.22 -10.92 -23.77
N VAL A 288 -1.61 -10.26 -24.87
CA VAL A 288 -3.02 -10.09 -25.22
C VAL A 288 -3.70 -11.43 -25.48
N ASP A 289 -2.98 -12.39 -26.08
CA ASP A 289 -3.52 -13.70 -26.40
C ASP A 289 -3.78 -14.53 -25.13
N GLU A 290 -2.89 -14.46 -24.14
CA GLU A 290 -3.07 -15.11 -22.84
C GLU A 290 -4.24 -14.53 -22.03
N LEU A 291 -4.51 -13.24 -22.18
CA LEU A 291 -5.68 -12.60 -21.56
C LEU A 291 -6.99 -12.99 -22.27
N ARG A 292 -6.92 -13.45 -23.52
CA ARG A 292 -8.07 -13.81 -24.36
C ARG A 292 -8.38 -15.31 -24.34
N SER A 293 -7.47 -16.15 -23.87
CA SER A 293 -7.60 -17.62 -23.88
C SER A 293 -8.36 -18.22 -22.68
N GLY A 294 -8.89 -17.42 -21.76
CA GLY A 294 -9.66 -17.88 -20.59
C GLY A 294 -11.12 -18.23 -20.91
N ASP A 295 -11.63 -19.30 -20.30
CA ASP A 295 -12.82 -20.11 -20.66
C ASP A 295 -14.21 -19.45 -20.44
N ARG A 296 -14.33 -18.12 -20.48
CA ARG A 296 -15.63 -17.45 -20.61
C ARG A 296 -15.52 -16.25 -21.53
N LEU A 297 -15.82 -16.46 -22.81
CA LEU A 297 -16.07 -15.37 -23.74
C LEU A 297 -17.24 -14.52 -23.22
N PRO A 298 -17.06 -13.22 -22.95
CA PRO A 298 -18.16 -12.36 -22.51
C PRO A 298 -19.26 -12.34 -23.58
N SER A 299 -20.52 -12.50 -23.18
CA SER A 299 -21.69 -12.55 -24.06
C SER A 299 -22.06 -11.19 -24.62
N GLY A 300 -22.34 -11.16 -25.93
CA GLY A 300 -23.15 -10.13 -26.60
C GLY A 300 -22.62 -8.69 -26.57
N PHE A 301 -23.14 -7.85 -27.46
CA PHE A 301 -22.82 -6.44 -27.54
C PHE A 301 -24.05 -5.65 -27.99
N ASP A 302 -24.90 -5.25 -27.04
CA ASP A 302 -26.07 -4.42 -27.34
C ASP A 302 -25.95 -3.04 -26.73
N PHE A 303 -25.68 -2.05 -27.59
CA PHE A 303 -26.02 -0.67 -27.29
C PHE A 303 -27.45 -0.44 -27.72
N GLU A 304 -28.18 0.34 -26.93
CA GLU A 304 -29.42 0.97 -27.36
C GLU A 304 -29.15 1.85 -28.59
N ALA A 305 -30.06 1.84 -29.56
CA ALA A 305 -29.88 2.52 -30.85
C ALA A 305 -29.55 4.02 -30.68
N GLU A 306 -30.18 4.66 -29.71
CA GLU A 306 -30.02 6.07 -29.36
C GLU A 306 -28.58 6.40 -28.89
N ILE A 307 -27.90 5.45 -28.24
CA ILE A 307 -26.49 5.61 -27.79
C ILE A 307 -25.55 5.42 -28.99
N ARG A 308 -25.86 4.51 -29.93
CA ARG A 308 -25.05 4.36 -31.15
C ARG A 308 -25.09 5.62 -32.02
N GLU A 309 -26.23 6.29 -32.04
CA GLU A 309 -26.45 7.54 -32.79
C GLU A 309 -25.81 8.77 -32.13
N SER A 310 -25.41 8.71 -30.86
CA SER A 310 -24.71 9.83 -30.21
C SER A 310 -23.19 9.76 -30.37
N PHE A 311 -22.64 8.63 -30.80
CA PHE A 311 -21.20 8.49 -31.01
C PHE A 311 -20.70 9.32 -32.19
N ASP A 312 -19.52 9.92 -32.03
CA ASP A 312 -18.82 10.58 -33.13
C ASP A 312 -18.36 9.58 -34.20
N THR A 313 -18.02 10.10 -35.38
CA THR A 313 -17.65 9.31 -36.56
C THR A 313 -16.45 8.39 -36.31
N VAL A 314 -15.48 8.80 -35.48
CA VAL A 314 -14.29 8.02 -35.13
C VAL A 314 -14.69 6.87 -34.21
N THR A 315 -15.47 7.14 -33.17
CA THR A 315 -15.98 6.14 -32.22
C THR A 315 -16.84 5.09 -32.92
N ARG A 316 -17.71 5.49 -33.86
CA ARG A 316 -18.49 4.55 -34.69
C ARG A 316 -17.60 3.68 -35.57
N SER A 317 -16.55 4.26 -36.16
CA SER A 317 -15.61 3.53 -37.02
C SER A 317 -14.77 2.51 -36.24
N MET A 318 -14.35 2.85 -35.01
CA MET A 318 -13.65 1.92 -34.12
C MET A 318 -14.55 0.77 -33.66
N LEU A 319 -15.84 1.03 -33.46
CA LEU A 319 -16.82 0.00 -33.10
C LEU A 319 -17.09 -0.98 -34.24
N ALA A 320 -17.19 -0.49 -35.48
CA ALA A 320 -17.39 -1.32 -36.66
C ALA A 320 -16.20 -2.28 -36.91
N ALA A 321 -15.00 -1.95 -36.42
CA ALA A 321 -13.82 -2.79 -36.52
C ALA A 321 -13.63 -3.77 -35.34
N ALA A 322 -14.45 -3.65 -34.28
CA ALA A 322 -14.36 -4.47 -33.07
C ALA A 322 -15.40 -5.61 -33.02
N VAL A 323 -16.31 -5.66 -34.00
CA VAL A 323 -17.23 -6.76 -34.32
C VAL A 323 -16.59 -7.64 -35.38
#